data_AF-A0A166TW53-F1
#
_entry.id   AF-A0A166TW53-F1
#
_cell.length_a   1.000
_cell.length_b   1.000
_cell.length_c   1.000
_cell.angle_alpha   90.00
_cell.angle_beta   90.00
_cell.angle_gamma   90.00
#
_symmetry.space_group_name_H-M   'P 1'
#
loop_
_entity.id
_entity.type
_entity.pdbx_description
1 polymer ?
#
loop_
_entity_poly.entity_id
_entity_poly.type
_entity_poly.pdbx_seq_one_letter_code
_entity_poly.pdbx_strand_id
1 'polypeptide(L)'
;MNNLISQAGQMRLGGIPNDTMQVWNPVACIVLGPVIQRGLFPALRKSEVPFGPIVRISAACFIMGAAMAYAAGVQHLIYSRGPCYSHPLKCPEALVNEGLSSQVALGNDISVWVQMPVWFILAIAEILGFATISEIAYEQAPKGMKSVVQAVTQLTAGLAAVLGIALSPITKDPTLVILYSVIAGLTVVAAFPFWFYFRTLDHKKTEQNASGREV
;
A
#
# COMPACT_ATOMS: atom_id res chain seq x y z
N MET A 1 -5.22 -4.23 1.36
CA MET A 1 -5.66 -3.29 2.40
C MET A 1 -6.24 -4.00 3.63
N ASN A 2 -7.01 -5.07 3.47
CA ASN A 2 -7.61 -5.83 4.59
C ASN A 2 -6.63 -6.25 5.69
N ASN A 3 -5.38 -6.56 5.32
CA ASN A 3 -4.35 -6.95 6.30
C ASN A 3 -4.00 -5.80 7.26
N LEU A 4 -3.92 -4.54 6.79
CA LEU A 4 -3.59 -3.40 7.64
C LEU A 4 -4.71 -3.08 8.64
N ILE A 5 -5.96 -3.28 8.23
CA ILE A 5 -7.13 -3.17 9.12
C ILE A 5 -7.07 -4.26 10.20
N SER A 6 -6.75 -5.49 9.82
CA SER A 6 -6.55 -6.60 10.76
C SER A 6 -5.39 -6.31 11.73
N GLN A 7 -4.27 -5.79 11.23
CA GLN A 7 -3.13 -5.36 12.04
C GLN A 7 -3.50 -4.24 13.03
N ALA A 8 -4.31 -3.26 12.61
CA ALA A 8 -4.80 -2.20 13.49
C ALA A 8 -5.69 -2.74 14.62
N GLY A 9 -6.48 -3.79 14.34
CA GLY A 9 -7.29 -4.48 15.35
C GLY A 9 -6.49 -5.16 16.46
N GLN A 10 -5.18 -5.38 16.27
CA GLN A 10 -4.28 -5.95 17.27
C GLN A 10 -3.63 -4.88 18.16
N MET A 11 -3.92 -3.59 17.93
CA MET A 11 -3.34 -2.44 18.63
C MET A 11 -4.35 -1.79 19.58
N ARG A 12 -3.89 -0.85 20.41
CA ARG A 12 -4.76 0.06 21.16
C ARG A 12 -5.39 1.09 20.23
N LEU A 13 -6.67 0.88 19.99
CA LEU A 13 -7.54 1.67 19.12
C LEU A 13 -8.04 2.98 19.74
N GLY A 14 -8.04 3.10 21.08
CA GLY A 14 -8.40 4.34 21.79
C GLY A 14 -9.84 4.83 21.52
N GLY A 15 -10.77 3.89 21.29
CA GLY A 15 -12.19 4.19 21.01
C GLY A 15 -12.54 4.35 19.53
N ILE A 16 -11.57 4.23 18.61
CA ILE A 16 -11.79 4.32 17.16
C ILE A 16 -11.87 2.91 16.56
N PRO A 17 -12.86 2.58 15.70
CA PRO A 17 -12.87 1.31 14.98
C PRO A 17 -11.63 1.11 14.09
N ASN A 18 -11.12 -0.11 14.01
CA ASN A 18 -10.00 -0.47 13.13
C ASN A 18 -10.27 -0.15 11.64
N ASP A 19 -11.51 -0.30 11.19
CA ASP A 19 -11.91 0.04 9.82
C ASP A 19 -11.74 1.53 9.49
N THR A 20 -11.86 2.42 10.48
CA THR A 20 -11.68 3.86 10.29
C THR A 20 -10.25 4.20 9.87
N MET A 21 -9.28 3.31 10.12
CA MET A 21 -7.89 3.55 9.73
C MET A 21 -7.68 3.59 8.22
N GLN A 22 -8.54 2.93 7.44
CA GLN A 22 -8.46 2.96 5.98
C GLN A 22 -8.75 4.35 5.39
N VAL A 23 -9.53 5.18 6.10
CA VAL A 23 -9.89 6.54 5.65
C VAL A 23 -8.65 7.44 5.52
N TRP A 24 -7.56 7.13 6.22
CA TRP A 24 -6.34 7.92 6.13
C TRP A 24 -5.63 7.83 4.78
N ASN A 25 -5.83 6.76 4.01
CA ASN A 25 -5.23 6.64 2.68
C ASN A 25 -5.72 7.74 1.71
N PRO A 26 -7.03 7.90 1.43
CA PRO A 26 -7.50 8.99 0.57
C PRO A 26 -7.23 10.38 1.15
N VAL A 27 -7.25 10.55 2.49
CA VAL A 27 -6.86 11.81 3.13
C VAL A 27 -5.41 12.16 2.82
N ALA A 28 -4.49 11.20 2.96
CA ALA A 28 -3.09 11.39 2.61
C ALA A 28 -2.93 11.67 1.12
N CYS A 29 -3.69 11.02 0.23
CA CYS A 29 -3.68 11.33 -1.20
C CYS A 29 -4.10 12.77 -1.51
N ILE A 30 -5.16 13.28 -0.87
CA ILE A 30 -5.64 14.66 -1.06
C ILE A 30 -4.61 15.68 -0.58
N VAL A 31 -3.95 15.42 0.56
CA VAL A 31 -2.95 16.32 1.13
C VAL A 31 -1.63 16.28 0.35
N LEU A 32 -1.15 15.08 -0.02
CA LEU A 32 0.13 14.89 -0.69
C LEU A 32 0.06 15.09 -2.21
N GLY A 33 -1.10 14.92 -2.84
CA GLY A 33 -1.29 15.09 -4.28
C GLY A 33 -0.76 16.43 -4.80
N PRO A 34 -1.19 17.58 -4.24
CA PRO A 34 -0.66 18.88 -4.62
C PRO A 34 0.85 19.04 -4.35
N VAL A 35 1.35 18.46 -3.26
CA VAL A 35 2.77 18.55 -2.87
C VAL A 35 3.66 17.81 -3.87
N ILE A 36 3.25 16.62 -4.32
CA ILE A 36 3.98 15.84 -5.31
C ILE A 36 3.93 16.53 -6.68
N GLN A 37 2.74 16.99 -7.09
CA GLN A 37 2.56 17.62 -8.40
C GLN A 37 3.26 18.97 -8.52
N ARG A 38 3.19 19.82 -7.49
CA ARG A 38 3.76 21.18 -7.51
C ARG A 38 5.16 21.28 -6.92
N GLY A 39 5.61 20.28 -6.16
CA GLY A 39 6.93 20.26 -5.52
C GLY A 39 7.86 19.22 -6.14
N LEU A 40 7.50 17.93 -6.02
CA LEU A 40 8.39 16.84 -6.41
C LEU A 40 8.68 16.81 -7.91
N PHE A 41 7.64 16.85 -8.76
CA PHE A 41 7.82 16.82 -10.21
C PHE A 41 8.65 17.99 -10.78
N PRO A 42 8.41 19.25 -10.41
CA PRO A 42 9.27 20.34 -10.89
C PRO A 42 10.70 20.27 -10.34
N ALA A 43 10.89 19.77 -9.12
CA ALA A 43 12.23 19.54 -8.58
C ALA A 43 13.00 18.47 -9.37
N LEU A 44 12.35 17.34 -9.70
CA LEU A 44 12.95 16.30 -10.52
C LEU A 44 13.25 16.77 -11.94
N ARG A 45 12.37 17.60 -12.52
CA ARG A 45 12.60 18.23 -13.83
C ARG A 45 13.80 19.19 -13.80
N LYS A 46 14.01 19.91 -12.68
CA LYS A 46 15.18 20.78 -12.50
C LYS A 46 16.49 19.99 -12.41
N SER A 47 16.44 18.75 -11.94
CA SER A 47 17.58 17.84 -11.87
C SER A 47 17.85 17.08 -13.18
N GLU A 48 17.18 17.43 -14.29
CA GLU A 48 17.31 16.78 -15.61
C GLU A 48 17.09 15.25 -15.61
N VAL A 49 16.44 14.71 -14.57
CA VAL A 49 16.09 13.28 -14.53
C VAL A 49 14.81 13.08 -15.33
N PRO A 50 14.82 12.29 -16.43
CA PRO A 50 13.61 12.01 -17.19
C PRO A 50 12.66 11.16 -16.34
N PHE A 51 11.70 11.82 -15.69
CA PHE A 51 10.72 11.17 -14.83
C PHE A 51 9.48 10.77 -15.64
N GLY A 52 9.71 9.87 -16.58
CA GLY A 52 8.69 9.34 -17.48
C GLY A 52 7.65 8.47 -16.75
N PRO A 53 6.50 8.19 -17.40
CA PRO A 53 5.42 7.43 -16.80
C PRO A 53 5.85 6.04 -16.29
N ILE A 54 6.76 5.38 -16.99
CA ILE A 54 7.28 4.06 -16.62
C ILE A 54 8.14 4.12 -15.35
N VAL A 55 8.99 5.16 -15.23
CA VAL A 55 9.84 5.37 -14.06
C VAL A 55 9.00 5.69 -12.83
N ARG A 56 7.91 6.46 -12.98
CA ARG A 56 6.94 6.73 -11.90
C ARG A 56 6.32 5.46 -11.35
N ILE A 57 5.88 4.57 -12.24
CA ILE A 57 5.30 3.27 -11.88
C ILE A 57 6.34 2.41 -11.15
N SER A 58 7.57 2.35 -11.66
CA SER A 58 8.65 1.60 -11.02
C SER A 58 8.98 2.13 -9.63
N ALA A 59 9.08 3.46 -9.48
CA ALA A 59 9.32 4.12 -8.19
C ALA A 59 8.18 3.81 -7.21
N ALA A 60 6.93 3.83 -7.67
CA ALA A 60 5.78 3.46 -6.85
C ALA A 60 5.87 2.02 -6.34
N CYS A 61 6.31 1.05 -7.16
CA CYS A 61 6.50 -0.33 -6.71
C CYS A 61 7.55 -0.45 -5.59
N PHE A 62 8.67 0.29 -5.68
CA PHE A 62 9.67 0.30 -4.61
C PHE A 62 9.15 0.97 -3.32
N ILE A 63 8.45 2.09 -3.45
CA ILE A 63 7.84 2.80 -2.31
C ILE A 63 6.77 1.92 -1.63
N MET A 64 5.98 1.19 -2.42
CA MET A 64 5.01 0.20 -1.93
C MET A 64 5.71 -0.93 -1.15
N GLY A 65 6.82 -1.45 -1.68
CA GLY A 65 7.65 -2.44 -1.00
C GLY A 65 8.18 -1.93 0.36
N ALA A 66 8.65 -0.68 0.39
CA ALA A 66 9.10 -0.03 1.63
C ALA A 66 7.94 0.16 2.64
N ALA A 67 6.74 0.51 2.17
CA ALA A 67 5.55 0.61 3.03
C ALA A 67 5.22 -0.74 3.68
N MET A 68 5.29 -1.83 2.91
CA MET A 68 5.05 -3.19 3.43
C MET A 68 6.16 -3.65 4.38
N ALA A 69 7.42 -3.27 4.13
CA ALA A 69 8.53 -3.53 5.04
C ALA A 69 8.35 -2.79 6.38
N TYR A 70 7.91 -1.53 6.35
CA TYR A 70 7.55 -0.79 7.56
C TYR A 70 6.38 -1.47 8.29
N ALA A 71 5.33 -1.89 7.57
CA ALA A 71 4.20 -2.61 8.16
C ALA A 71 4.62 -3.93 8.83
N ALA A 72 5.62 -4.64 8.27
CA ALA A 72 6.22 -5.82 8.90
C ALA A 72 6.95 -5.45 10.20
N GLY A 73 7.71 -4.34 10.21
CA GLY A 73 8.35 -3.81 11.41
C GLY A 73 7.33 -3.43 12.48
N VAL A 74 6.24 -2.76 12.12
CA VAL A 74 5.13 -2.46 13.02
C VAL A 74 4.50 -3.74 13.56
N GLN A 75 4.27 -4.75 12.72
CA GLN A 75 3.76 -6.05 13.18
C GLN A 75 4.69 -6.69 14.21
N HIS A 76 6.01 -6.62 13.98
CA HIS A 76 7.01 -7.13 14.92
C HIS A 76 6.98 -6.37 16.26
N LEU A 77 6.79 -5.05 16.21
CA LEU A 77 6.60 -4.22 17.40
C LEU A 77 5.32 -4.57 18.16
N ILE A 78 4.21 -4.85 17.47
CA ILE A 78 2.96 -5.32 18.11
C ILE A 78 3.25 -6.59 18.90
N TYR A 79 3.91 -7.58 18.30
CA TYR A 79 4.20 -8.86 18.95
C TYR A 79 5.22 -8.79 20.08
N SER A 80 6.03 -7.73 20.11
CA SER A 80 7.02 -7.50 21.16
C SER A 80 6.46 -6.71 22.36
N ARG A 81 5.19 -6.28 22.30
CA ARG A 81 4.51 -5.54 23.38
C ARG A 81 3.48 -6.45 24.05
N GLY A 82 3.42 -6.38 25.39
CA GLY A 82 2.37 -7.04 26.16
C GLY A 82 0.97 -6.43 25.90
N PRO A 83 -0.12 -7.06 26.39
CA PRO A 83 -0.11 -8.19 27.31
C PRO A 83 -0.05 -9.56 26.65
N CYS A 84 -0.54 -9.74 25.41
CA CYS A 84 -0.62 -11.07 24.78
C CYS A 84 0.52 -11.40 23.79
N TYR A 85 1.47 -10.48 23.55
CA TYR A 85 2.63 -10.65 22.67
C TYR A 85 2.26 -11.27 21.31
N SER A 86 2.76 -12.47 21.01
CA SER A 86 2.57 -13.21 19.76
C SER A 86 1.14 -13.67 19.48
N HIS A 87 0.21 -13.56 20.43
CA HIS A 87 -1.20 -13.96 20.25
C HIS A 87 -2.15 -12.85 20.74
N PRO A 88 -2.18 -11.68 20.07
CA PRO A 88 -3.07 -10.59 20.43
C PRO A 88 -4.52 -11.06 20.55
N LEU A 89 -5.27 -10.49 21.52
CA LEU A 89 -6.70 -10.75 21.79
C LEU A 89 -7.04 -12.16 22.34
N LYS A 90 -6.06 -13.06 22.54
CA LYS A 90 -6.32 -14.46 22.99
C LYS A 90 -5.87 -14.77 24.42
N CYS A 91 -5.23 -13.82 25.11
CA CYS A 91 -4.77 -14.01 26.48
C CYS A 91 -5.83 -13.56 27.50
N PRO A 92 -5.89 -14.18 28.69
CA PRO A 92 -6.82 -13.76 29.75
C PRO A 92 -6.57 -12.31 30.19
N GLU A 93 -5.34 -11.80 30.07
CA GLU A 93 -5.03 -10.39 30.38
C GLU A 93 -5.55 -9.39 29.33
N ALA A 94 -5.97 -9.84 28.14
CA ALA A 94 -6.66 -8.98 27.19
C ALA A 94 -8.12 -8.72 27.56
N LEU A 95 -8.72 -9.53 28.45
CA LEU A 95 -10.11 -9.34 28.86
C LEU A 95 -10.18 -8.23 29.92
N VAL A 96 -10.41 -7.00 29.48
CA VAL A 96 -10.70 -5.90 30.39
C VAL A 96 -12.21 -5.83 30.59
N ASN A 97 -12.65 -5.80 31.85
CA ASN A 97 -14.06 -5.59 32.18
C ASN A 97 -14.39 -4.12 31.92
N GLU A 98 -15.07 -3.83 30.80
CA GLU A 98 -15.75 -2.53 30.61
C GLU A 98 -17.17 -2.64 31.15
N GLY A 99 -17.41 -2.04 32.33
CA GLY A 99 -18.73 -2.04 32.97
C GLY A 99 -19.17 -3.41 33.50
N LEU A 100 -20.47 -3.56 33.78
CA LEU A 100 -21.03 -4.67 34.57
C LEU A 100 -21.15 -6.01 33.81
N SER A 101 -20.86 -6.12 32.50
CA SER A 101 -21.00 -7.40 31.76
C SER A 101 -20.32 -7.51 30.37
N SER A 102 -19.54 -6.52 29.89
CA SER A 102 -18.86 -6.64 28.59
C SER A 102 -17.36 -6.85 28.75
N GLN A 103 -16.88 -8.05 28.41
CA GLN A 103 -15.46 -8.31 28.25
C GLN A 103 -15.01 -7.80 26.88
N VAL A 104 -14.16 -6.76 26.86
CA VAL A 104 -13.56 -6.27 25.61
C VAL A 104 -12.13 -6.80 25.54
N ALA A 105 -11.81 -7.53 24.47
CA ALA A 105 -10.45 -7.98 24.21
C ALA A 105 -9.59 -6.79 23.79
N LEU A 106 -8.64 -6.42 24.64
CA LEU A 106 -7.67 -5.37 24.39
C LEU A 106 -6.51 -5.90 23.53
N GLY A 107 -6.18 -5.16 22.47
CA GLY A 107 -4.95 -5.37 21.70
C GLY A 107 -3.70 -5.07 22.52
N ASN A 108 -2.53 -5.37 21.95
CA ASN A 108 -1.24 -5.11 22.61
C ASN A 108 -0.99 -3.59 22.79
N ASP A 109 -0.12 -3.25 23.74
CA ASP A 109 0.21 -1.89 24.19
C ASP A 109 1.06 -1.13 23.17
N ILE A 110 0.43 -0.85 22.05
CA ILE A 110 0.93 -0.03 20.97
C ILE A 110 -0.23 0.77 20.41
N SER A 111 -0.01 2.07 20.20
CA SER A 111 -1.03 2.93 19.64
C SER A 111 -1.24 2.62 18.16
N VAL A 112 -2.49 2.58 17.72
CA VAL A 112 -2.85 2.43 16.30
C VAL A 112 -2.23 3.52 15.40
N TRP A 113 -1.93 4.69 15.98
CA TRP A 113 -1.31 5.81 15.28
C TRP A 113 0.10 5.51 14.76
N VAL A 114 0.78 4.49 15.27
CA VAL A 114 2.08 4.03 14.73
C VAL A 114 1.96 3.51 13.29
N GLN A 115 0.76 3.14 12.85
CA GLN A 115 0.47 2.75 11.48
C GLN A 115 0.34 3.94 10.52
N MET A 116 0.17 5.18 11.03
CA MET A 116 -0.01 6.37 10.18
C MET A 116 1.04 6.53 9.08
N PRO A 117 2.36 6.38 9.34
CA PRO A 117 3.37 6.49 8.29
C PRO A 117 3.17 5.50 7.13
N VAL A 118 2.62 4.30 7.38
CA VAL A 118 2.32 3.34 6.31
C VAL A 118 1.34 3.95 5.31
N TRP A 119 0.27 4.56 5.80
CA TRP A 119 -0.77 5.16 4.95
C TRP A 119 -0.24 6.33 4.12
N PHE A 120 0.68 7.13 4.66
CA PHE A 120 1.32 8.21 3.91
C PHE A 120 2.26 7.68 2.82
N ILE A 121 3.07 6.67 3.12
CA ILE A 121 3.97 6.06 2.14
C ILE A 121 3.17 5.38 1.01
N LEU A 122 2.07 4.70 1.38
CA LEU A 122 1.13 4.11 0.42
C LEU A 122 0.50 5.16 -0.49
N ALA A 123 0.06 6.29 0.06
CA ALA A 123 -0.51 7.39 -0.72
C ALA A 123 0.50 7.95 -1.74
N ILE A 124 1.78 8.08 -1.37
CA ILE A 124 2.83 8.49 -2.32
C ILE A 124 2.95 7.48 -3.47
N ALA A 125 2.97 6.19 -3.16
CA ALA A 125 3.02 5.14 -4.18
C ALA A 125 1.77 5.14 -5.08
N GLU A 126 0.60 5.41 -4.51
CA GLU A 126 -0.66 5.50 -5.26
C GLU A 126 -0.66 6.68 -6.24
N ILE A 127 -0.22 7.86 -5.79
CA ILE A 127 -0.13 9.05 -6.62
C ILE A 127 0.87 8.85 -7.78
N LEU A 128 2.00 8.20 -7.52
CA LEU A 128 3.04 7.99 -8.54
C LEU A 128 2.73 6.82 -9.49
N GLY A 129 2.18 5.74 -8.96
CA GLY A 129 1.98 4.50 -9.72
C GLY A 129 0.57 4.37 -10.23
N PHE A 130 -0.40 4.32 -9.32
CA PHE A 130 -1.79 4.01 -9.66
C PHE A 130 -2.40 5.07 -10.58
N ALA A 131 -2.21 6.36 -10.27
CA ALA A 131 -2.72 7.43 -11.12
C ALA A 131 -2.13 7.38 -12.54
N THR A 132 -0.82 7.13 -12.66
CA THR A 132 -0.13 7.02 -13.95
C THR A 132 -0.53 5.77 -14.73
N ILE A 133 -0.70 4.62 -14.07
CA ILE A 133 -1.20 3.40 -14.72
C ILE A 133 -2.60 3.64 -15.29
N SER A 134 -3.49 4.27 -14.52
CA SER A 134 -4.84 4.57 -14.97
C SER A 134 -4.84 5.55 -16.14
N GLU A 135 -4.01 6.59 -16.11
CA GLU A 135 -3.84 7.54 -17.21
C GLU A 135 -3.42 6.83 -18.50
N ILE A 136 -2.35 6.03 -18.46
CA ILE A 136 -1.86 5.25 -19.61
C ILE A 136 -2.93 4.28 -20.13
N ALA A 137 -3.61 3.59 -19.21
CA ALA A 137 -4.64 2.62 -19.56
C ALA A 137 -5.83 3.28 -20.26
N TYR A 138 -6.22 4.50 -19.85
CA TYR A 138 -7.28 5.25 -20.50
C TYR A 138 -6.86 5.92 -21.80
N GLU A 139 -5.59 6.30 -21.96
CA GLU A 139 -5.03 6.81 -23.22
C GLU A 139 -4.99 5.71 -24.30
N GLN A 140 -4.66 4.48 -23.92
CA GLN A 140 -4.59 3.35 -24.85
C GLN A 140 -5.96 2.70 -25.10
N ALA A 141 -6.99 3.05 -24.32
CA ALA A 141 -8.32 2.49 -24.45
C ALA A 141 -9.07 3.09 -25.65
N PRO A 142 -9.79 2.28 -26.45
CA PRO A 142 -10.73 2.78 -27.44
C PRO A 142 -11.79 3.70 -26.80
N LYS A 143 -12.26 4.71 -27.55
CA LYS A 143 -13.11 5.82 -27.06
C LYS A 143 -14.36 5.40 -26.26
N GLY A 144 -14.88 4.18 -26.46
CA GLY A 144 -16.05 3.65 -25.74
C GLY A 144 -15.75 2.60 -24.66
N MET A 145 -14.49 2.23 -24.41
CA MET A 145 -14.13 1.05 -23.59
C MET A 145 -13.49 1.38 -22.23
N LYS A 146 -13.51 2.65 -21.80
CA LYS A 146 -12.94 3.04 -20.49
C LYS A 146 -13.58 2.28 -19.31
N SER A 147 -14.89 2.00 -19.40
CA SER A 147 -15.60 1.18 -18.41
C SER A 147 -15.10 -0.26 -18.37
N VAL A 148 -14.72 -0.83 -19.51
CA VAL A 148 -14.15 -2.19 -19.61
C VAL A 148 -12.78 -2.25 -18.96
N VAL A 149 -11.93 -1.24 -19.19
CA VAL A 149 -10.62 -1.13 -18.52
C VAL A 149 -10.79 -1.10 -17.00
N GLN A 150 -11.70 -0.27 -16.49
CA GLN A 150 -11.99 -0.19 -15.07
C GLN A 150 -12.55 -1.51 -14.52
N ALA A 151 -13.42 -2.19 -15.26
CA ALA A 151 -13.94 -3.49 -14.88
C ALA A 151 -12.84 -4.55 -14.76
N VAL A 152 -11.89 -4.58 -15.71
CA VAL A 152 -10.74 -5.48 -15.66
C VAL A 152 -9.86 -5.18 -14.44
N THR A 153 -9.61 -3.89 -14.15
CA THR A 153 -8.85 -3.49 -12.94
C THR A 153 -9.53 -3.99 -11.66
N GLN A 154 -10.86 -3.86 -11.56
CA GLN A 154 -11.60 -4.36 -10.39
C GLN A 154 -11.64 -5.88 -10.31
N LEU A 155 -11.67 -6.57 -11.45
CA LEU A 155 -11.55 -8.03 -11.51
C LEU A 155 -10.18 -8.49 -10.99
N THR A 156 -9.10 -7.79 -11.33
CA THR A 156 -7.77 -8.05 -10.76
C THR A 156 -7.76 -7.85 -9.24
N ALA A 157 -8.39 -6.79 -8.74
CA ALA A 157 -8.52 -6.55 -7.30
C ALA A 157 -9.34 -7.64 -6.60
N GLY A 158 -10.42 -8.10 -7.22
CA GLY A 158 -11.24 -9.22 -6.73
C GLY A 158 -10.45 -10.53 -6.67
N LEU A 159 -9.68 -10.86 -7.70
CA LEU A 159 -8.80 -12.04 -7.71
C LEU A 159 -7.75 -11.96 -6.59
N ALA A 160 -7.14 -10.79 -6.39
CA ALA A 160 -6.20 -10.59 -5.30
C ALA A 160 -6.86 -10.79 -3.91
N ALA A 161 -8.11 -10.36 -3.75
CA ALA A 161 -8.87 -10.59 -2.52
C ALA A 161 -9.17 -12.09 -2.30
N VAL A 162 -9.57 -12.82 -3.34
CA VAL A 162 -9.80 -14.27 -3.30
C VAL A 162 -8.52 -15.01 -2.91
N LEU A 163 -7.38 -14.65 -3.50
CA LEU A 163 -6.07 -15.19 -3.12
C LEU A 163 -5.74 -14.88 -1.65
N GLY A 164 -6.03 -13.66 -1.18
CA GLY A 164 -5.87 -13.30 0.23
C GLY A 164 -6.71 -14.17 1.16
N ILE A 165 -7.95 -14.48 0.80
CA ILE A 165 -8.82 -15.39 1.56
C ILE A 165 -8.27 -16.82 1.51
N ALA A 166 -7.83 -17.30 0.35
CA ALA A 166 -7.25 -18.63 0.20
C ALA A 166 -5.98 -18.82 1.05
N LEU A 167 -5.20 -17.75 1.23
CA LEU A 167 -3.99 -17.74 2.07
C LEU A 167 -4.30 -17.50 3.57
N SER A 168 -5.55 -17.19 3.94
CA SER A 168 -5.95 -16.92 5.32
C SER A 168 -5.53 -17.97 6.37
N PRO A 169 -5.48 -19.29 6.11
CA PRO A 169 -5.00 -20.26 7.11
C PRO A 169 -3.50 -20.08 7.44
N ILE A 170 -2.71 -19.54 6.51
CA ILE A 170 -1.28 -19.27 6.67
C ILE A 170 -1.05 -17.92 7.36
N THR A 171 -2.05 -17.03 7.38
CA THR A 171 -1.99 -15.68 7.97
C THR A 171 -2.56 -15.63 9.39
N LYS A 172 -2.29 -16.64 10.22
CA LYS A 172 -2.66 -16.65 11.65
C LYS A 172 -1.53 -16.08 12.49
N ASP A 173 -1.84 -15.49 13.64
CA ASP A 173 -0.79 -15.15 14.61
C ASP A 173 0.08 -16.38 14.93
N PRO A 174 1.42 -16.28 14.96
CA PRO A 174 2.29 -15.10 14.80
C PRO A 174 2.91 -14.90 13.39
N THR A 175 2.41 -15.56 12.34
CA THR A 175 3.03 -15.53 11.00
C THR A 175 2.70 -14.27 10.19
N LEU A 176 1.93 -13.31 10.73
CA LEU A 176 1.63 -12.03 10.05
C LEU A 176 2.88 -11.22 9.72
N VAL A 177 3.93 -11.25 10.56
CA VAL A 177 5.21 -10.58 10.24
C VAL A 177 5.82 -11.17 8.96
N ILE A 178 5.77 -12.49 8.82
CA ILE A 178 6.27 -13.21 7.65
C ILE A 178 5.43 -12.83 6.43
N LEU A 179 4.11 -12.76 6.56
CA LEU A 179 3.23 -12.33 5.46
C LEU A 179 3.62 -10.95 4.93
N TYR A 180 3.76 -9.95 5.81
CA TYR A 180 4.15 -8.60 5.38
C TYR A 180 5.55 -8.58 4.77
N SER A 181 6.48 -9.36 5.32
CA SER A 181 7.84 -9.46 4.81
C SER A 181 7.89 -10.12 3.42
N VAL A 182 7.08 -11.16 3.20
CA VAL A 182 6.93 -11.84 1.90
C VAL A 182 6.29 -10.90 0.89
N ILE A 183 5.22 -10.19 1.25
CA ILE A 183 4.58 -9.22 0.35
C ILE A 183 5.57 -8.11 -0.02
N ALA A 184 6.34 -7.59 0.95
CA ALA A 184 7.38 -6.59 0.69
C ALA A 184 8.44 -7.14 -0.28
N GLY A 185 8.95 -8.34 -0.02
CA GLY A 185 9.95 -9.01 -0.86
C GLY A 185 9.43 -9.27 -2.28
N LEU A 186 8.25 -9.85 -2.42
CA LEU A 186 7.62 -10.12 -3.72
C LEU A 186 7.39 -8.83 -4.52
N THR A 187 6.96 -7.76 -3.86
CA THR A 187 6.73 -6.46 -4.52
C THR A 187 8.03 -5.89 -5.06
N VAL A 188 9.12 -5.94 -4.28
CA VAL A 188 10.44 -5.47 -4.70
C VAL A 188 11.02 -6.37 -5.80
N VAL A 189 10.92 -7.69 -5.65
CA VAL A 189 11.40 -8.66 -6.65
C VAL A 189 10.64 -8.53 -7.96
N ALA A 190 9.34 -8.21 -7.94
CA ALA A 190 8.57 -7.91 -9.15
C ALA A 190 8.93 -6.53 -9.75
N ALA A 191 9.25 -5.54 -8.92
CA ALA A 191 9.67 -4.21 -9.35
C ALA A 191 11.01 -4.22 -10.11
N PHE A 192 11.96 -5.06 -9.70
CA PHE A 192 13.29 -5.17 -10.32
C PHE A 192 13.29 -5.49 -11.82
N PRO A 193 12.67 -6.59 -12.31
CA PRO A 193 12.61 -6.91 -13.73
C PRO A 193 11.76 -5.91 -14.51
N PHE A 194 10.68 -5.39 -13.90
CA PHE A 194 9.86 -4.34 -14.51
C PHE A 194 10.70 -3.09 -14.80
N TRP A 195 11.42 -2.59 -13.80
CA TRP A 195 12.30 -1.44 -13.95
C TRP A 195 13.42 -1.72 -14.96
N PHE A 196 14.05 -2.91 -14.92
CA PHE A 196 15.15 -3.24 -15.82
C PHE A 196 14.71 -3.39 -17.28
N TYR A 197 13.55 -3.98 -17.54
CA TYR A 197 13.03 -4.16 -18.89
C TYR A 197 12.47 -2.86 -19.46
N PHE A 198 11.67 -2.13 -18.69
CA PHE A 198 10.93 -0.97 -19.21
C PHE A 198 11.72 0.35 -19.15
N ARG A 199 12.81 0.47 -18.37
CA ARG A 199 13.70 1.67 -18.43
C ARG A 199 14.21 1.95 -19.86
N THR A 200 14.38 0.90 -20.66
CA THR A 200 14.88 1.01 -22.04
C THR A 200 13.79 1.47 -23.00
N LEU A 201 12.51 1.20 -22.71
CA LEU A 201 11.37 1.66 -23.50
C LEU A 201 11.06 3.14 -23.24
N ASP A 202 11.31 3.62 -22.02
CA ASP A 202 11.13 5.03 -21.66
C ASP A 202 12.10 5.95 -22.42
N HIS A 203 13.34 5.51 -22.62
CA HIS A 203 14.33 6.23 -23.44
C HIS A 203 13.85 6.37 -24.89
N LYS A 204 13.38 5.27 -25.50
CA LYS A 204 12.90 5.26 -26.89
C LYS A 204 11.64 6.11 -27.09
N LYS A 205 10.70 6.10 -26.14
CA LYS A 205 9.44 6.87 -26.24
C LYS A 205 9.68 8.37 -26.03
N THR A 206 10.64 8.73 -25.17
CA THR A 206 11.09 10.13 -25.00
C THR A 206 11.78 10.63 -26.27
N GLU A 207 12.61 9.81 -26.91
CA GLU A 207 13.27 10.12 -28.19
C GLU A 207 12.26 10.24 -29.36
N GLN A 208 11.25 9.37 -29.43
CA GLN A 208 10.21 9.44 -30.46
C GLN A 208 9.30 10.66 -30.32
N ASN A 209 8.90 11.02 -29.08
CA ASN A 209 8.14 12.25 -28.83
C ASN A 209 8.97 13.51 -29.12
N ALA A 210 10.27 13.50 -28.84
CA ALA A 210 11.19 14.59 -29.22
C ALA A 210 11.40 14.70 -30.74
N SER A 211 11.25 13.59 -31.47
CA SER A 211 11.38 13.53 -32.94
C SER A 211 10.07 13.84 -33.70
N GLY A 212 8.95 14.13 -33.01
CA GLY A 212 7.69 14.55 -33.64
C GLY A 212 7.01 13.48 -34.52
N ARG A 213 7.25 12.18 -34.28
CA ARG A 213 6.54 11.10 -34.98
C ARG A 213 5.47 10.51 -34.07
N GLU A 214 4.30 11.15 -34.06
CA GLU A 214 3.07 10.56 -33.55
C GLU A 214 2.57 9.49 -34.55
N VAL A 215 2.24 8.30 -34.04
CA VAL A 215 1.45 7.27 -34.75
C VAL A 215 0.25 6.95 -33.88
#